data_AF-A0A944VZ82-F1
#
_entry.id   AF-A0A944VZ82-F1
#
_cell.length_a   1.000
_cell.length_b   1.000
_cell.length_c   1.000
_cell.angle_alpha   90.00
_cell.angle_beta   90.00
_cell.angle_gamma   90.00
#
_symmetry.space_group_name_H-M   'P 1'
#
loop_
_entity.id
_entity.type
_entity.pdbx_description
1 polymer ?
#
loop_
_entity_poly.entity_id
_entity_poly.type
_entity_poly.pdbx_seq_one_letter_code
_entity_poly.pdbx_strand_id
1 'polypeptide(L)'
;MFILKKIISSFLYPFPISLLLSFLGLYLLWFTTKQRAGKILVSVGLVILTLFSYGIIVNKLLRPLERQYDKFEIKNPSTVSKEEDESTIKFVVVLGGGHCSDPELPLISQIGRSALVRLIEGIRIYRKYPGAKLLLSGSGGNDPFSNAEMMARVAREIGVSEGDIILESKSQDTKDEALFIKPIVGNEPFVLVTTASHIPRSMALFKKLGMNPIPSPVGHSVSGNQGLSFYSFIPNAGNHGKAELVIHEYLGMTWAKLRGQM
;
A
#
# COMPACT_ATOMS: atom_id res chain seq x y z
N MET A 1 -11.81 15.37 9.86
CA MET A 1 -11.55 15.30 8.39
C MET A 1 -11.11 13.90 7.93
N PHE A 2 -10.25 13.19 8.67
CA PHE A 2 -9.73 11.86 8.29
C PHE A 2 -10.83 10.80 8.06
N ILE A 3 -11.76 10.64 9.02
CA ILE A 3 -12.86 9.66 8.92
C ILE A 3 -13.77 9.97 7.72
N LEU A 4 -14.16 11.24 7.55
CA LEU A 4 -15.00 11.67 6.43
C LEU A 4 -14.33 11.37 5.07
N LYS A 5 -13.02 11.63 4.93
CA LYS A 5 -12.25 11.29 3.74
C LYS A 5 -12.32 9.79 3.45
N LYS A 6 -12.14 8.94 4.47
CA LYS A 6 -12.23 7.47 4.34
C LYS A 6 -13.62 6.99 3.92
N ILE A 7 -14.67 7.55 4.51
CA ILE A 7 -16.06 7.19 4.18
C ILE A 7 -16.34 7.54 2.71
N ILE A 8 -16.08 8.80 2.31
CA ILE A 8 -16.31 9.26 0.94
C ILE A 8 -15.49 8.43 -0.05
N SER A 9 -14.20 8.20 0.21
CA SER A 9 -13.37 7.39 -0.68
C SER A 9 -13.83 5.94 -0.78
N SER A 10 -14.40 5.38 0.28
CA SER A 10 -14.91 4.00 0.28
C SER A 10 -16.11 3.83 -0.65
N PHE A 11 -16.97 4.85 -0.78
CA PHE A 11 -18.09 4.82 -1.73
C PHE A 11 -17.67 5.01 -3.19
N LEU A 12 -16.46 5.54 -3.44
CA LEU A 12 -15.92 5.70 -4.79
C LEU A 12 -15.27 4.42 -5.32
N TYR A 13 -15.14 3.38 -4.50
CA TYR A 13 -14.61 2.10 -4.94
C TYR A 13 -15.56 1.39 -5.91
N PRO A 14 -15.03 0.65 -6.90
CA PRO A 14 -15.85 0.05 -7.97
C PRO A 14 -16.94 -0.88 -7.45
N PHE A 15 -16.66 -1.63 -6.38
CA PHE A 15 -17.62 -2.56 -5.81
C PHE A 15 -18.78 -1.80 -5.10
N PRO A 16 -18.56 -0.95 -4.08
CA PRO A 16 -19.62 -0.16 -3.46
C PRO A 16 -20.43 0.69 -4.44
N ILE A 17 -19.78 1.39 -5.38
CA ILE A 17 -20.51 2.24 -6.34
C ILE A 17 -21.38 1.41 -7.29
N SER A 18 -20.90 0.24 -7.71
CA SER A 18 -21.68 -0.66 -8.58
C SER A 18 -22.94 -1.18 -7.89
N LEU A 19 -22.85 -1.53 -6.60
CA LEU A 19 -23.99 -1.95 -5.79
C LEU A 19 -24.95 -0.79 -5.55
N LEU A 20 -24.45 0.39 -5.20
CA LEU A 20 -25.28 1.57 -4.98
C LEU A 20 -26.10 1.92 -6.23
N LEU A 21 -25.46 1.95 -7.40
CA LEU A 21 -26.13 2.20 -8.67
C LEU A 21 -27.17 1.11 -8.98
N SER A 22 -26.83 -0.16 -8.73
CA SER A 22 -27.74 -1.28 -8.98
C SER A 22 -28.96 -1.24 -8.07
N PHE A 23 -28.79 -1.03 -6.77
CA PHE A 23 -29.90 -0.95 -5.82
C PHE A 23 -30.77 0.29 -6.04
N LEU A 24 -30.16 1.45 -6.34
CA LEU A 24 -30.92 2.65 -6.69
C LEU A 24 -31.72 2.42 -7.99
N GLY A 25 -31.11 1.74 -8.96
CA GLY A 25 -31.78 1.36 -10.19
C GLY A 25 -32.97 0.43 -9.96
N LEU A 26 -32.81 -0.61 -9.15
CA LEU A 26 -33.90 -1.53 -8.75
C LEU A 26 -35.01 -0.79 -8.00
N TYR A 27 -34.66 0.12 -7.10
CA TYR A 27 -35.64 0.95 -6.40
C TYR A 27 -36.49 1.76 -7.39
N LEU A 28 -35.86 2.42 -8.38
CA LEU A 28 -36.59 3.18 -9.40
C LEU A 28 -37.49 2.29 -10.27
N LEU A 29 -37.09 1.04 -10.53
CA LEU A 29 -37.87 0.09 -11.31
C LEU A 29 -39.12 -0.38 -10.57
N TRP A 30 -39.01 -0.65 -9.27
CA TRP A 30 -40.08 -1.26 -8.49
C TRP A 30 -41.01 -0.24 -7.82
N PHE A 31 -40.51 0.94 -7.47
CA PHE A 31 -41.26 1.89 -6.65
C PHE A 31 -41.55 3.23 -7.33
N THR A 32 -41.11 3.43 -8.58
CA THR A 32 -41.31 4.72 -9.28
C THR A 32 -41.72 4.55 -10.74
N THR A 33 -42.21 5.64 -11.35
CA THR A 33 -42.50 5.72 -12.79
C THR A 33 -41.24 5.92 -13.65
N LYS A 34 -40.08 6.19 -13.03
CA LYS A 34 -38.81 6.48 -13.71
C LYS A 34 -38.08 5.21 -14.18
N GLN A 35 -38.80 4.26 -14.76
CA GLN A 35 -38.27 2.94 -15.09
C GLN A 35 -37.10 2.99 -16.07
N ARG A 36 -37.08 3.92 -17.03
CA ARG A 36 -35.93 4.08 -17.96
C ARG A 36 -34.64 4.38 -17.20
N ALA A 37 -34.68 5.32 -16.25
CA ALA A 37 -33.53 5.64 -15.40
C ALA A 37 -33.13 4.43 -14.54
N GLY A 38 -34.12 3.70 -14.00
CA GLY A 38 -33.88 2.46 -13.26
C GLY A 38 -33.10 1.42 -14.08
N LYS A 39 -33.52 1.14 -15.33
CA LYS A 39 -32.83 0.21 -16.24
C LYS A 39 -31.40 0.64 -16.52
N ILE A 40 -31.18 1.94 -16.76
CA ILE A 40 -29.84 2.49 -17.01
C ILE A 40 -28.95 2.30 -15.78
N LEU A 41 -29.42 2.66 -14.58
CA LEU A 41 -28.62 2.56 -13.36
C LEU A 41 -28.24 1.11 -13.03
N VAL A 42 -29.18 0.17 -13.15
CA VAL A 42 -28.88 -1.27 -13.00
C VAL A 42 -27.85 -1.71 -14.02
N SER A 43 -28.02 -1.35 -15.29
CA SER A 43 -27.11 -1.76 -16.36
C SER A 43 -25.70 -1.21 -16.14
N VAL A 44 -25.58 0.07 -15.76
CA VAL A 44 -24.28 0.70 -15.46
C VAL A 44 -23.63 0.04 -14.25
N GLY A 45 -24.39 -0.19 -13.17
CA GLY A 45 -23.87 -0.88 -11.99
C GLY A 45 -23.33 -2.27 -12.32
N LEU A 46 -24.11 -3.08 -13.03
CA LEU A 46 -23.68 -4.42 -13.46
C LEU A 46 -22.48 -4.37 -14.41
N VAL A 47 -22.42 -3.40 -15.34
CA VAL A 47 -21.27 -3.23 -16.23
C VAL A 47 -20.02 -2.88 -15.43
N ILE A 48 -20.07 -1.94 -14.49
CA ILE A 48 -18.92 -1.59 -13.64
C ILE A 48 -18.47 -2.82 -12.84
N LEU A 49 -19.41 -3.51 -12.18
CA LEU A 49 -19.11 -4.72 -11.40
C LEU A 49 -18.42 -5.78 -12.26
N THR A 50 -18.93 -6.00 -13.47
CA THR A 50 -18.39 -7.02 -14.39
C THR A 50 -17.03 -6.60 -14.95
N LEU A 51 -16.87 -5.33 -15.37
CA LEU A 51 -15.60 -4.81 -15.89
C LEU A 51 -14.46 -4.95 -14.88
N PHE A 52 -14.69 -4.57 -13.62
CA PHE A 52 -13.67 -4.70 -12.56
C PHE A 52 -13.50 -6.14 -12.04
N SER A 53 -14.36 -7.07 -12.45
CA SER A 53 -14.14 -8.50 -12.21
C SER A 53 -13.12 -9.11 -13.18
N TYR A 54 -12.86 -8.50 -14.34
CA TYR A 54 -11.90 -9.00 -15.31
C TYR A 54 -10.46 -8.58 -15.00
N GLY A 55 -9.57 -9.56 -14.91
CA GLY A 55 -8.17 -9.33 -14.56
C GLY A 55 -7.43 -8.47 -15.58
N ILE A 56 -7.82 -8.50 -16.86
CA ILE A 56 -7.20 -7.71 -17.93
C ILE A 56 -7.33 -6.21 -17.64
N ILE A 57 -8.51 -5.76 -17.24
CA ILE A 57 -8.79 -4.35 -16.99
C ILE A 57 -8.01 -3.90 -15.75
N VAL A 58 -8.14 -4.63 -14.65
CA VAL A 58 -7.53 -4.25 -13.38
C VAL A 58 -6.00 -4.35 -13.42
N ASN A 59 -5.44 -5.40 -14.00
CA ASN A 59 -3.99 -5.55 -14.11
C ASN A 59 -3.38 -4.48 -15.03
N LYS A 60 -4.09 -4.02 -16.07
CA LYS A 60 -3.62 -2.93 -16.94
C LYS A 60 -3.54 -1.60 -16.18
N LEU A 61 -4.47 -1.34 -15.26
CA LEU A 61 -4.44 -0.15 -14.41
C LEU A 61 -3.43 -0.25 -13.27
N LEU A 62 -3.20 -1.45 -12.73
CA LEU A 62 -2.28 -1.68 -11.60
C LEU A 62 -0.81 -1.71 -12.03
N ARG A 63 -0.52 -2.27 -13.20
CA ARG A 63 0.86 -2.49 -13.67
C ARG A 63 1.72 -1.21 -13.73
N PRO A 64 1.22 -0.03 -14.15
CA PRO A 64 1.99 1.20 -14.13
C PRO A 64 2.38 1.62 -12.70
N LEU A 65 1.52 1.40 -11.71
CA LEU A 65 1.82 1.71 -10.30
C LEU A 65 2.92 0.78 -9.78
N GLU A 66 2.81 -0.52 -10.04
CA GLU A 66 3.75 -1.51 -9.51
C GLU A 66 5.11 -1.52 -10.22
N ARG A 67 5.20 -1.05 -11.48
CA ARG A 67 6.43 -1.11 -12.29
C ARG A 67 7.08 0.24 -12.54
N GLN A 68 6.63 1.29 -11.88
CA GLN A 68 7.26 2.60 -11.99
C GLN A 68 8.67 2.62 -11.39
N TYR A 69 8.92 1.78 -10.38
CA TYR A 69 10.20 1.64 -9.72
C TYR A 69 10.68 0.19 -9.82
N ASP A 70 11.96 0.02 -10.11
CA ASP A 70 12.58 -1.30 -10.13
C ASP A 70 12.69 -1.88 -8.72
N LYS A 71 12.86 -3.20 -8.64
CA LYS A 71 13.15 -3.89 -7.39
C LYS A 71 14.43 -3.30 -6.76
N PHE A 72 14.47 -3.26 -5.44
CA PHE A 72 15.71 -2.91 -4.74
C PHE A 72 16.73 -4.04 -4.91
N GLU A 73 17.85 -3.73 -5.56
CA GLU A 73 18.97 -4.65 -5.71
C GLU A 73 19.95 -4.47 -4.56
N ILE A 74 20.19 -5.55 -3.82
CA ILE A 74 21.17 -5.55 -2.74
C ILE A 74 22.54 -5.56 -3.40
N LYS A 75 23.25 -4.44 -3.28
CA LYS A 75 24.61 -4.31 -3.81
C LYS A 75 25.56 -5.14 -2.95
N ASN A 76 26.31 -6.03 -3.59
CA ASN A 76 27.32 -6.81 -2.90
C ASN A 76 28.51 -5.91 -2.56
N PRO A 77 28.98 -5.87 -1.30
CA PRO A 77 30.14 -5.05 -0.90
C PRO A 77 31.43 -5.37 -1.68
N SER A 78 31.49 -6.52 -2.35
CA SER A 78 32.68 -7.03 -3.03
C SER A 78 32.89 -6.49 -4.45
N THR A 79 31.93 -5.75 -5.03
CA THR A 79 31.95 -5.31 -6.44
C THR A 79 31.95 -3.80 -6.63
N VAL A 80 32.06 -3.01 -5.56
CA VAL A 80 32.01 -1.54 -5.64
C VAL A 80 33.42 -0.97 -5.47
N SER A 81 33.90 -0.28 -6.51
CA SER A 81 35.10 0.56 -6.47
C SER A 81 34.93 1.66 -5.41
N LYS A 82 36.01 1.94 -4.67
CA LYS A 82 36.12 2.77 -3.45
C LYS A 82 35.59 4.22 -3.50
N GLU A 83 34.91 4.63 -4.56
CA GLU A 83 34.53 6.03 -4.83
C GLU A 83 33.01 6.29 -4.74
N GLU A 84 32.18 5.24 -4.64
CA GLU A 84 30.74 5.37 -4.34
C GLU A 84 30.41 4.58 -3.07
N ASP A 85 30.47 5.26 -1.92
CA ASP A 85 30.33 4.66 -0.59
C ASP A 85 28.87 4.31 -0.25
N GLU A 86 28.33 3.30 -0.92
CA GLU A 86 27.01 2.71 -0.64
C GLU A 86 27.03 1.71 0.52
N SER A 87 28.10 1.71 1.32
CA SER A 87 28.17 1.00 2.60
C SER A 87 27.33 1.65 3.72
N THR A 88 26.55 2.69 3.39
CA THR A 88 25.97 3.67 4.33
C THR A 88 24.44 3.68 4.41
N ILE A 89 23.75 2.57 4.11
CA ILE A 89 22.30 2.50 4.39
C ILE A 89 22.11 2.40 5.91
N LYS A 90 21.85 3.54 6.55
CA LYS A 90 21.63 3.62 8.01
C LYS A 90 20.21 3.26 8.42
N PHE A 91 19.24 3.34 7.51
CA PHE A 91 17.84 3.08 7.80
C PHE A 91 17.16 2.24 6.72
N VAL A 92 16.41 1.24 7.17
CA VAL A 92 15.40 0.53 6.38
C VAL A 92 14.05 0.91 6.96
N VAL A 93 13.32 1.77 6.24
CA VAL A 93 12.03 2.32 6.63
C VAL A 93 10.92 1.45 6.04
N VAL A 94 10.10 0.83 6.88
CA VAL A 94 8.98 -0.03 6.50
C VAL A 94 7.67 0.65 6.84
N LEU A 95 6.86 0.96 5.81
CA LEU A 95 5.58 1.65 6.01
C LEU A 95 4.46 0.72 6.46
N GLY A 96 3.56 1.25 7.29
CA GLY A 96 2.48 0.50 7.91
C GLY A 96 1.47 -0.04 6.89
N GLY A 97 1.01 -1.29 7.09
CA GLY A 97 0.16 -2.02 6.15
C GLY A 97 -1.06 -2.68 6.80
N GLY A 98 -1.42 -2.26 8.01
CA GLY A 98 -2.59 -2.74 8.76
C GLY A 98 -2.31 -3.96 9.65
N HIS A 99 -3.10 -4.09 10.71
CA HIS A 99 -3.11 -5.20 11.66
C HIS A 99 -4.47 -5.24 12.37
N CYS A 100 -4.72 -6.31 13.09
CA CYS A 100 -5.82 -6.43 14.03
C CYS A 100 -5.33 -7.26 15.22
N SER A 101 -5.27 -6.64 16.39
CA SER A 101 -4.78 -7.31 17.59
C SER A 101 -5.82 -8.27 18.13
N ASP A 102 -5.42 -9.52 18.31
CA ASP A 102 -6.25 -10.59 18.86
C ASP A 102 -5.34 -11.55 19.64
N PRO A 103 -5.38 -11.52 20.99
CA PRO A 103 -4.48 -12.34 21.81
C PRO A 103 -4.73 -13.84 21.66
N GLU A 104 -5.85 -14.27 21.10
CA GLU A 104 -6.14 -15.70 20.84
C GLU A 104 -5.49 -16.20 19.54
N LEU A 105 -5.03 -15.29 18.68
CA LEU A 105 -4.42 -15.63 17.40
C LEU A 105 -2.89 -15.63 17.49
N PRO A 106 -2.21 -16.48 16.68
CA PRO A 106 -0.77 -16.38 16.49
C PRO A 106 -0.35 -14.97 16.08
N LEU A 107 0.77 -14.49 16.62
CA LEU A 107 1.25 -13.12 16.40
C LEU A 107 1.33 -12.72 14.91
N ILE A 108 1.82 -13.63 14.05
CA ILE A 108 1.93 -13.37 12.60
C ILE A 108 0.54 -13.23 11.95
N SER A 109 -0.48 -13.92 12.45
CA SER A 109 -1.85 -13.85 11.95
C SER A 109 -2.55 -12.54 12.30
N GLN A 110 -2.03 -11.78 13.28
CA GLN A 110 -2.54 -10.47 13.66
C GLN A 110 -2.02 -9.34 12.73
N ILE A 111 -1.04 -9.61 11.87
CA ILE A 111 -0.50 -8.65 10.90
C ILE A 111 -1.22 -8.76 9.56
N GLY A 112 -1.63 -7.61 9.02
CA GLY A 112 -2.23 -7.55 7.69
C GLY A 112 -1.25 -8.02 6.61
N ARG A 113 -1.76 -8.67 5.56
CA ARG A 113 -0.93 -9.22 4.46
C ARG A 113 0.07 -8.21 3.89
N SER A 114 -0.37 -6.96 3.70
CA SER A 114 0.50 -5.88 3.20
C SER A 114 1.62 -5.56 4.20
N ALA A 115 1.31 -5.40 5.49
CA ALA A 115 2.31 -5.14 6.52
C ALA A 115 3.32 -6.30 6.63
N LEU A 116 2.84 -7.55 6.58
CA LEU A 116 3.70 -8.72 6.68
C LEU A 116 4.71 -8.78 5.53
N VAL A 117 4.26 -8.64 4.28
CA VAL A 117 5.15 -8.69 3.11
C VAL A 117 6.17 -7.54 3.13
N ARG A 118 5.76 -6.35 3.57
CA ARG A 118 6.67 -5.19 3.75
C ARG A 118 7.69 -5.44 4.84
N LEU A 119 7.27 -5.97 5.99
CA LEU A 119 8.15 -6.27 7.11
C LEU A 119 9.20 -7.31 6.73
N ILE A 120 8.79 -8.41 6.10
CA ILE A 120 9.72 -9.47 5.68
C ILE A 120 10.77 -8.93 4.69
N GLU A 121 10.36 -8.07 3.75
CA GLU A 121 11.31 -7.43 2.84
C GLU A 121 12.23 -6.45 3.57
N GLY A 122 11.70 -5.64 4.49
CA GLY A 122 12.50 -4.77 5.34
C GLY A 122 13.55 -5.53 6.13
N ILE A 123 13.19 -6.67 6.72
CA ILE A 123 14.11 -7.52 7.48
C ILE A 123 15.14 -8.17 6.55
N ARG A 124 14.74 -8.62 5.35
CA ARG A 124 15.65 -9.15 4.33
C ARG A 124 16.74 -8.13 3.98
N ILE A 125 16.36 -6.87 3.80
CA ILE A 125 17.29 -5.77 3.49
C ILE A 125 18.13 -5.43 4.72
N TYR A 126 17.51 -5.20 5.89
CA TYR A 126 18.20 -4.87 7.15
C TYR A 126 19.35 -5.86 7.45
N ARG A 127 19.10 -7.16 7.30
CA ARG A 127 20.13 -8.20 7.52
C ARG A 127 21.34 -8.14 6.59
N LYS A 128 21.23 -7.42 5.47
CA LYS A 128 22.30 -7.26 4.48
C LYS A 128 23.12 -5.99 4.68
N TYR A 129 22.68 -5.08 5.55
CA TYR A 129 23.37 -3.83 5.87
C TYR A 129 23.66 -3.77 7.38
N PRO A 130 24.80 -4.32 7.84
CA PRO A 130 25.19 -4.26 9.25
C PRO A 130 25.22 -2.81 9.77
N GLY A 131 24.62 -2.59 10.94
CA GLY A 131 24.52 -1.25 11.55
C GLY A 131 23.31 -0.42 11.10
N ALA A 132 22.55 -0.87 10.09
CA ALA A 132 21.28 -0.26 9.74
C ALA A 132 20.25 -0.40 10.87
N LYS A 133 19.36 0.58 11.01
CA LYS A 133 18.18 0.52 11.88
C LYS A 133 16.95 0.18 11.07
N LEU A 134 16.10 -0.69 11.62
CA LEU A 134 14.80 -1.04 11.07
C LEU A 134 13.75 -0.09 11.64
N LEU A 135 13.36 0.90 10.85
CA LEU A 135 12.35 1.88 11.23
C LEU A 135 10.97 1.41 10.76
N LEU A 136 10.04 1.24 11.69
CA LEU A 136 8.70 0.70 11.45
C LEU A 136 7.67 1.79 11.73
N SER A 137 6.77 2.07 10.77
CA SER A 137 5.76 3.12 10.93
C SER A 137 4.31 2.63 10.91
N GLY A 138 3.41 3.48 11.42
CA GLY A 138 1.97 3.35 11.30
C GLY A 138 1.25 3.29 12.65
N SER A 139 0.16 4.04 12.77
CA SER A 139 -0.68 4.07 13.97
C SER A 139 -1.63 2.88 14.11
N GLY A 140 -2.23 2.74 15.32
CA GLY A 140 -3.23 1.72 15.64
C GLY A 140 -4.67 2.13 15.35
N GLY A 141 -4.92 3.41 15.10
CA GLY A 141 -6.28 3.93 15.12
C GLY A 141 -6.93 3.68 16.48
N ASN A 142 -7.88 2.74 16.54
CA ASN A 142 -8.56 2.32 17.77
C ASN A 142 -8.03 0.99 18.34
N ASP A 143 -7.06 0.37 17.68
CA ASP A 143 -6.42 -0.86 18.14
C ASP A 143 -5.50 -0.58 19.34
N PRO A 144 -5.40 -1.49 20.33
CA PRO A 144 -4.53 -1.30 21.50
C PRO A 144 -3.04 -1.16 21.16
N PHE A 145 -2.62 -1.67 19.99
CA PHE A 145 -1.24 -1.53 19.52
C PHE A 145 -1.20 -0.76 18.20
N SER A 146 -0.14 0.00 18.00
CA SER A 146 0.16 0.60 16.70
C SER A 146 0.64 -0.43 15.69
N ASN A 147 0.50 -0.12 14.40
CA ASN A 147 1.00 -1.03 13.35
C ASN A 147 2.52 -1.18 13.45
N ALA A 148 3.22 -0.10 13.79
CA ALA A 148 4.65 -0.11 14.09
C ALA A 148 5.01 -1.11 15.21
N GLU A 149 4.30 -1.06 16.35
CA GLU A 149 4.55 -1.98 17.48
C GLU A 149 4.24 -3.44 17.12
N MET A 150 3.17 -3.69 16.37
CA MET A 150 2.82 -5.03 15.93
C MET A 150 3.86 -5.60 14.98
N MET A 151 4.34 -4.79 14.01
CA MET A 151 5.48 -5.19 13.17
C MET A 151 6.75 -5.43 13.99
N ALA A 152 7.02 -4.62 15.02
CA ALA A 152 8.19 -4.78 15.88
C ALA A 152 8.16 -6.08 16.69
N ARG A 153 6.99 -6.47 17.21
CA ARG A 153 6.82 -7.78 17.87
C ARG A 153 7.17 -8.91 16.93
N VAL A 154 6.66 -8.88 15.70
CA VAL A 154 6.97 -9.92 14.70
C VAL A 154 8.44 -9.90 14.34
N ALA A 155 9.04 -8.72 14.14
CA ALA A 155 10.46 -8.58 13.82
C ALA A 155 11.36 -9.22 14.88
N ARG A 156 11.05 -9.00 16.16
CA ARG A 156 11.77 -9.59 17.30
C ARG A 156 11.63 -11.09 17.35
N GLU A 157 10.41 -11.60 17.16
CA GLU A 157 10.14 -13.05 17.13
C GLU A 157 10.97 -13.78 16.06
N ILE A 158 11.26 -13.11 14.95
CA ILE A 158 12.08 -13.66 13.87
C ILE A 158 13.56 -13.24 13.94
N GLY A 159 14.01 -12.65 15.05
CA GLY A 159 15.42 -12.45 15.37
C GLY A 159 16.02 -11.08 15.03
N VAL A 160 15.22 -10.02 14.91
CA VAL A 160 15.72 -8.64 14.86
C VAL A 160 15.99 -8.14 16.28
N SER A 161 17.16 -7.53 16.52
CA SER A 161 17.52 -6.98 17.82
C SER A 161 16.65 -5.78 18.19
N GLU A 162 16.16 -5.72 19.43
CA GLU A 162 15.36 -4.59 19.95
C GLU A 162 16.06 -3.25 19.74
N GLY A 163 17.38 -3.19 19.99
CA GLY A 163 18.18 -1.98 19.87
C GLY A 163 18.32 -1.47 18.43
N ASP A 164 17.94 -2.28 17.44
CA ASP A 164 17.95 -1.90 16.03
C ASP A 164 16.58 -1.46 15.50
N ILE A 165 15.52 -1.60 16.28
CA ILE A 165 14.17 -1.24 15.88
C ILE A 165 13.84 0.19 16.34
N ILE A 166 13.34 1.00 15.42
CA ILE A 166 12.83 2.35 15.70
C ILE A 166 11.35 2.39 15.34
N LEU A 167 10.51 2.97 16.20
CA LEU A 167 9.07 3.03 15.99
C LEU A 167 8.59 4.44 15.69
N GLU A 168 7.74 4.56 14.68
CA GLU A 168 6.90 5.73 14.42
C GLU A 168 5.43 5.28 14.51
N SER A 169 4.77 5.52 15.65
CA SER A 169 3.44 4.96 15.95
C SER A 169 2.28 5.96 15.82
N LYS A 170 2.53 7.19 15.35
CA LYS A 170 1.56 8.29 15.38
C LYS A 170 0.92 8.60 14.03
N SER A 171 1.57 8.26 12.92
CA SER A 171 1.06 8.58 11.58
C SER A 171 -0.31 7.96 11.29
N GLN A 172 -1.24 8.79 10.80
CA GLN A 172 -2.57 8.34 10.39
C GLN A 172 -2.69 8.18 8.88
N ASP A 173 -1.84 8.87 8.12
CA ASP A 173 -1.69 8.68 6.68
C ASP A 173 -0.22 8.81 6.23
N THR A 174 0.03 8.55 4.95
CA THR A 174 1.38 8.53 4.38
C THR A 174 2.06 9.91 4.39
N LYS A 175 1.30 11.01 4.45
CA LYS A 175 1.89 12.34 4.60
C LYS A 175 2.44 12.50 6.02
N ASP A 176 1.66 12.07 7.02
CA ASP A 176 2.12 12.07 8.42
C ASP A 176 3.35 11.16 8.59
N GLU A 177 3.37 9.98 7.97
CA GLU A 177 4.55 9.11 7.94
C GLU A 177 5.78 9.87 7.44
N ALA A 178 5.67 10.54 6.29
CA ALA A 178 6.78 11.32 5.73
C ALA A 178 7.23 12.46 6.66
N LEU A 179 6.30 13.14 7.34
CA LEU A 179 6.60 14.22 8.28
C LEU A 179 7.28 13.72 9.56
N PHE A 180 6.82 12.59 10.11
CA PHE A 180 7.33 12.05 11.38
C PHE A 180 8.61 11.23 11.21
N ILE A 181 8.84 10.64 10.03
CA ILE A 181 10.08 9.93 9.72
C ILE A 181 11.22 10.92 9.44
N LYS A 182 10.93 12.08 8.83
CA LYS A 182 11.94 13.10 8.50
C LYS A 182 12.91 13.45 9.64
N PRO A 183 12.46 13.80 10.87
CA PRO A 183 13.38 14.11 11.95
C PRO A 183 14.22 12.90 12.43
N ILE A 184 13.82 11.68 12.11
CA ILE A 184 14.53 10.45 12.51
C ILE A 184 15.65 10.13 11.52
N VAL A 185 15.35 10.18 10.21
CA VAL A 185 16.32 9.86 9.16
C VAL A 185 17.22 11.05 8.78
N GLY A 186 16.77 12.28 9.04
CA GLY A 186 17.49 13.49 8.67
C GLY A 186 17.70 13.59 7.16
N ASN A 187 18.95 13.83 6.76
CA ASN A 187 19.35 13.92 5.34
C ASN A 187 19.93 12.60 4.80
N GLU A 188 20.00 11.56 5.63
CA GLU A 188 20.58 10.27 5.24
C GLU A 188 19.71 9.60 4.17
N PRO A 189 20.32 8.95 3.16
CA PRO A 189 19.57 8.06 2.30
C PRO A 189 19.07 6.84 3.09
N PHE A 190 17.87 6.37 2.76
CA PHE A 190 17.27 5.22 3.43
C PHE A 190 16.45 4.39 2.45
N VAL A 191 16.36 3.09 2.72
CA VAL A 191 15.51 2.21 1.90
C VAL A 191 14.07 2.34 2.37
N LEU A 192 13.18 2.73 1.47
CA LEU A 192 11.75 2.87 1.72
C LEU A 192 11.01 1.64 1.21
N VAL A 193 10.63 0.77 2.13
CA VAL A 193 9.92 -0.48 1.87
C VAL A 193 8.42 -0.26 2.01
N THR A 194 7.70 -0.41 0.91
CA THR A 194 6.24 -0.49 0.93
C THR A 194 5.73 -1.32 -0.26
N THR A 195 4.42 -1.55 -0.33
CA THR A 195 3.83 -2.31 -1.45
C THR A 195 4.10 -1.60 -2.77
N ALA A 196 4.39 -2.36 -3.83
CA ALA A 196 4.78 -1.84 -5.14
C ALA A 196 3.79 -0.82 -5.69
N SER A 197 2.49 -1.07 -5.57
CA SER A 197 1.42 -0.16 -5.98
C SER A 197 1.42 1.17 -5.22
N HIS A 198 1.99 1.20 -4.01
CA HIS A 198 1.97 2.32 -3.08
C HIS A 198 3.28 3.14 -3.12
N ILE A 199 4.39 2.54 -3.59
CA ILE A 199 5.69 3.19 -3.73
C ILE A 199 5.60 4.54 -4.48
N PRO A 200 4.88 4.70 -5.61
CA PRO A 200 4.81 5.98 -6.31
C PRO A 200 4.36 7.16 -5.45
N ARG A 201 3.30 6.94 -4.66
CA ARG A 201 2.75 7.97 -3.78
C ARG A 201 3.71 8.26 -2.62
N SER A 202 4.25 7.22 -1.99
CA SER A 202 5.20 7.39 -0.88
C SER A 202 6.46 8.11 -1.33
N MET A 203 7.07 7.69 -2.44
CA MET A 203 8.27 8.33 -2.99
C MET A 203 8.06 9.81 -3.27
N ALA A 204 6.91 10.19 -3.86
CA ALA A 204 6.61 11.59 -4.15
C ALA A 204 6.45 12.43 -2.86
N LEU A 205 5.74 11.92 -1.86
CA LEU A 205 5.54 12.61 -0.58
C LEU A 205 6.85 12.79 0.19
N PHE A 206 7.68 11.74 0.26
CA PHE A 206 8.95 11.80 0.97
C PHE A 206 9.94 12.74 0.26
N LYS A 207 10.04 12.66 -1.07
CA LYS A 207 10.89 13.58 -1.86
C LYS A 207 10.43 15.03 -1.78
N LYS A 208 9.11 15.30 -1.73
CA LYS A 208 8.58 16.66 -1.55
C LYS A 208 9.10 17.32 -0.27
N LEU A 209 9.33 16.54 0.77
CA LEU A 209 9.86 17.02 2.05
C LEU A 209 11.40 17.12 2.06
N GLY A 210 12.07 16.91 0.93
CA GLY A 210 13.54 17.03 0.80
C GLY A 210 14.33 15.84 1.34
N MET A 211 13.68 14.69 1.51
CA MET A 211 14.35 13.45 1.92
C MET A 211 14.91 12.66 0.73
N ASN A 212 15.79 11.68 1.02
CA ASN A 212 16.50 10.85 0.04
C ASN A 212 16.07 9.36 0.07
N PRO A 213 14.77 9.03 -0.13
CA PRO A 213 14.34 7.64 -0.12
C PRO A 213 14.86 6.85 -1.34
N ILE A 214 15.27 5.62 -1.10
CA ILE A 214 15.60 4.60 -2.12
C ILE A 214 14.44 3.61 -2.16
N PRO A 215 13.75 3.44 -3.30
CA PRO A 215 12.54 2.63 -3.36
C PRO A 215 12.84 1.14 -3.19
N SER A 216 12.06 0.45 -2.37
CA SER A 216 11.99 -1.02 -2.34
C SER A 216 10.55 -1.49 -2.50
N PRO A 217 10.07 -1.64 -3.75
CA PRO A 217 8.73 -2.16 -4.03
C PRO A 217 8.64 -3.66 -3.73
N VAL A 218 7.61 -4.06 -2.97
CA VAL A 218 7.32 -5.47 -2.67
C VAL A 218 5.82 -5.79 -2.83
N GLY A 219 5.44 -7.06 -2.89
CA GLY A 219 4.02 -7.46 -2.93
C GLY A 219 3.35 -7.17 -4.26
N HIS A 220 4.09 -7.30 -5.36
CA HIS A 220 3.58 -7.14 -6.72
C HIS A 220 2.43 -8.12 -6.97
N SER A 221 1.27 -7.60 -7.34
CA SER A 221 0.06 -8.36 -7.69
C SER A 221 0.03 -8.75 -9.17
N VAL A 222 0.88 -8.14 -10.00
CA VAL A 222 1.01 -8.41 -11.44
C VAL A 222 2.41 -8.93 -11.77
N SER A 223 2.61 -10.25 -11.59
CA SER A 223 3.87 -10.92 -11.91
C SER A 223 4.16 -10.91 -13.42
N GLY A 224 5.35 -10.47 -13.80
CA GLY A 224 5.74 -10.27 -15.20
C GLY A 224 6.27 -11.51 -15.89
N ASN A 225 5.36 -12.30 -16.46
CA ASN A 225 5.52 -13.06 -17.72
C ASN A 225 4.41 -14.08 -17.96
N GLN A 226 3.40 -14.13 -17.09
CA GLN A 226 2.18 -14.83 -17.46
C GLN A 226 1.52 -13.96 -18.54
N GLY A 227 1.55 -14.44 -19.79
CA GLY A 227 0.76 -13.83 -20.87
C GLY A 227 -0.73 -13.76 -20.49
N LEU A 228 -1.59 -13.39 -21.44
CA LEU A 228 -3.03 -13.46 -21.22
C LEU A 228 -3.43 -14.94 -21.00
N SER A 229 -3.47 -15.36 -19.74
CA SER A 229 -4.01 -16.66 -19.35
C SER A 229 -5.51 -16.65 -19.62
N PHE A 230 -6.07 -17.80 -20.01
CA PHE A 230 -7.51 -17.99 -20.13
C PHE A 230 -8.27 -17.48 -18.88
N TYR A 231 -7.70 -17.68 -17.68
CA TYR A 231 -8.27 -17.19 -16.43
C TYR A 231 -8.35 -15.66 -16.33
N SER A 232 -7.61 -14.90 -17.14
CA SER A 232 -7.71 -13.43 -17.22
C SER A 232 -9.04 -12.97 -17.85
N PHE A 233 -9.67 -13.84 -18.65
CA PHE A 233 -10.96 -13.64 -19.29
C PHE A 233 -12.12 -14.23 -18.50
N ILE A 234 -11.88 -14.71 -17.28
CA ILE A 234 -12.93 -15.18 -16.37
C ILE A 234 -13.11 -14.14 -15.26
N PRO A 235 -14.34 -13.67 -15.00
CA PRO A 235 -14.62 -12.81 -13.86
C PRO A 235 -14.15 -13.44 -12.54
N ASN A 236 -13.43 -12.68 -11.72
CA ASN A 236 -12.91 -13.15 -10.44
C ASN A 236 -13.08 -12.08 -9.35
N ALA A 237 -13.61 -12.49 -8.20
CA ALA A 237 -13.87 -11.59 -7.07
C ALA A 237 -12.59 -10.93 -6.52
N GLY A 238 -11.44 -11.62 -6.57
CA GLY A 238 -10.15 -11.09 -6.14
C GLY A 238 -9.68 -9.88 -6.95
N ASN A 239 -10.18 -9.69 -8.17
CA ASN A 239 -9.86 -8.50 -8.98
C ASN A 239 -10.51 -7.23 -8.41
N HIS A 240 -11.62 -7.33 -7.67
CA HIS A 240 -12.20 -6.18 -6.98
C HIS A 240 -11.26 -5.64 -5.90
N GLY A 241 -10.61 -6.50 -5.12
CA GLY A 241 -9.60 -6.06 -4.15
C GLY A 241 -8.41 -5.34 -4.80
N LYS A 242 -7.97 -5.81 -5.98
CA LYS A 242 -6.95 -5.10 -6.78
C LYS A 242 -7.47 -3.77 -7.33
N ALA A 243 -8.73 -3.71 -7.75
CA ALA A 243 -9.36 -2.50 -8.25
C ALA A 243 -9.49 -1.44 -7.16
N GLU A 244 -9.88 -1.83 -5.95
CA GLU A 244 -9.90 -0.96 -4.78
C GLU A 244 -8.51 -0.37 -4.50
N LEU A 245 -7.47 -1.19 -4.53
CA LEU A 245 -6.08 -0.75 -4.37
C LEU A 245 -5.68 0.29 -5.43
N VAL A 246 -6.00 0.03 -6.70
CA VAL A 246 -5.74 0.96 -7.82
C VAL A 246 -6.43 2.29 -7.59
N ILE A 247 -7.74 2.28 -7.31
CA ILE A 247 -8.52 3.50 -7.12
C ILE A 247 -8.05 4.23 -5.87
N HIS A 248 -7.72 3.53 -4.79
CA HIS A 248 -7.16 4.11 -3.57
C HIS A 248 -5.88 4.90 -3.85
N GLU A 249 -4.93 4.33 -4.60
CA GLU A 249 -3.66 4.99 -4.90
C GLU A 249 -3.83 6.18 -5.86
N TYR A 250 -4.67 6.04 -6.90
CA TYR A 250 -4.96 7.17 -7.80
C TYR A 250 -5.68 8.32 -7.10
N LEU A 251 -6.68 8.02 -6.26
CA LEU A 251 -7.36 9.05 -5.44
C LEU A 251 -6.37 9.70 -4.47
N GLY A 252 -5.51 8.91 -3.81
CA GLY A 252 -4.49 9.40 -2.89
C GLY A 252 -3.51 10.36 -3.57
N MET A 253 -2.96 9.99 -4.73
CA MET A 253 -2.05 10.84 -5.49
C MET A 253 -2.74 12.10 -6.02
N THR A 254 -3.97 11.97 -6.52
CA THR A 254 -4.74 13.11 -7.05
C THR A 254 -5.04 14.11 -5.93
N TRP A 255 -5.46 13.62 -4.77
CA TRP A 255 -5.69 14.45 -3.59
C TRP A 255 -4.42 15.17 -3.13
N ALA A 256 -3.27 14.47 -3.10
CA ALA A 256 -2.01 15.06 -2.73
C ALA A 256 -1.56 16.17 -3.70
N LYS A 257 -1.70 15.95 -5.02
CA LYS A 257 -1.43 16.97 -6.06
C LYS A 257 -2.33 18.20 -5.91
N LEU A 258 -3.64 18.00 -5.73
CA LEU A 258 -4.60 19.10 -5.53
C LEU A 258 -4.32 19.94 -4.29
N ARG A 259 -3.64 19.36 -3.28
CA ARG A 259 -3.24 20.04 -2.04
C ARG A 259 -1.80 20.56 -2.06
N GLY A 260 -1.09 20.47 -3.20
CA GLY A 260 0.30 20.89 -3.34
C GLY A 260 1.31 20.03 -2.56
N GLN A 261 0.91 18.82 -2.15
CA GLN A 261 1.72 17.89 -1.35
C GLN A 261 2.63 17.01 -2.21
N MET A 262 2.36 16.95 -3.52
CA MET A 262 3.20 16.33 -4.55
C MET A 262 3.44 17.40 -5.61
#